data_AF-A0A563W0F3-F1
#
_entry.id   AF-A0A563W0F3-F1
#
_cell.length_a   1.000
_cell.length_b   1.000
_cell.length_c   1.000
_cell.angle_alpha   90.00
_cell.angle_beta   90.00
_cell.angle_gamma   90.00
#
_symmetry.space_group_name_H-M   'P 1'
#
loop_
_entity.id
_entity.type
_entity.pdbx_description
1 polymer ?
#
loop_
_entity_poly.entity_id
_entity_poly.type
_entity_poly.pdbx_seq_one_letter_code
_entity_poly.pdbx_strand_id
1 'polypeptide(L)'
;MMVMRDCVRRSGRFPQCLVVDGGKEFSSIYFERLLAMYECTSKTRPGGKPRFGSVCERLFGTANTMFIHNLAGNTQITKNSRQVTTAVNPRRHAVWTLESLYQYLFHEVRNLKS
;
A
#
# COMPACT_ATOMS: atom_id res chain seq x y z
N MET A 1 -12.34 -1.91 -6.86
CA MET A 1 -12.73 -3.05 -6.01
C MET A 1 -11.82 -4.28 -6.06
N MET A 2 -10.64 -4.22 -6.65
CA MET A 2 -9.75 -5.41 -6.76
C MET A 2 -9.21 -5.90 -5.41
N VAL A 3 -8.93 -4.98 -4.47
CA VAL A 3 -8.44 -5.34 -3.13
C VAL A 3 -9.46 -6.19 -2.35
N MET A 4 -10.74 -5.87 -2.44
CA MET A 4 -11.79 -6.66 -1.79
C MET A 4 -11.91 -8.06 -2.38
N ARG A 5 -11.80 -8.19 -3.71
CA ARG A 5 -11.76 -9.50 -4.37
C ARG A 5 -10.54 -10.30 -3.93
N ASP A 6 -9.37 -9.68 -3.86
CA ASP A 6 -8.15 -10.34 -3.41
C ASP A 6 -8.24 -10.75 -1.93
N CYS A 7 -8.89 -9.94 -1.09
CA CYS A 7 -9.18 -10.28 0.31
C CYS A 7 -10.02 -11.56 0.39
N VAL A 8 -11.18 -11.59 -0.29
CA VAL A 8 -12.06 -12.78 -0.33
C VAL A 8 -11.33 -14.00 -0.90
N ARG A 9 -10.53 -13.83 -1.97
CA ARG A 9 -9.75 -14.90 -2.57
C ARG A 9 -8.75 -15.53 -1.58
N ARG A 10 -8.17 -14.73 -0.68
CA ARG A 10 -7.18 -15.21 0.30
C ARG A 10 -7.80 -15.74 1.58
N SER A 11 -8.91 -15.16 2.04
CA SER A 11 -9.55 -15.49 3.32
C SER A 11 -10.75 -16.42 3.20
N GLY A 12 -11.27 -16.62 1.98
CA GLY A 12 -12.52 -17.34 1.72
C GLY A 12 -13.78 -16.60 2.20
N ARG A 13 -13.66 -15.37 2.71
CA ARG A 13 -14.77 -14.64 3.34
C ARG A 13 -14.73 -13.15 3.07
N PHE A 14 -15.90 -12.55 2.87
CA PHE A 14 -16.04 -11.10 2.81
C PHE A 14 -15.82 -10.47 4.22
N PRO A 15 -15.08 -9.35 4.32
CA PRO A 15 -14.91 -8.66 5.60
C PRO A 15 -16.24 -8.26 6.23
N GLN A 16 -16.40 -8.45 7.54
CA GLN A 16 -17.60 -7.97 8.24
C GLN A 16 -17.54 -6.49 8.60
N CYS A 17 -16.33 -5.94 8.72
CA CYS A 17 -16.09 -4.53 9.00
C CYS A 17 -14.91 -4.03 8.18
N LEU A 18 -15.05 -2.83 7.61
CA LEU A 18 -14.01 -2.11 6.90
C LEU A 18 -13.80 -0.75 7.54
N VAL A 19 -12.55 -0.41 7.80
CA VAL A 19 -12.15 0.94 8.21
C VAL A 19 -11.52 1.60 7.00
N VAL A 20 -12.12 2.70 6.55
CA VAL A 20 -11.68 3.46 5.37
C VAL A 20 -11.24 4.87 5.76
N ASP A 21 -10.40 5.48 4.93
CA ASP A 21 -10.14 6.91 5.05
C ASP A 21 -11.29 7.74 4.45
N GLY A 22 -11.20 9.07 4.56
CA GLY A 22 -12.23 10.00 4.06
C GLY A 22 -12.18 10.24 2.55
N GLY A 23 -11.47 9.41 1.78
CA GLY A 23 -11.39 9.49 0.33
C GLY A 23 -12.75 9.35 -0.34
N LYS A 24 -12.98 10.13 -1.41
CA LYS A 24 -14.26 10.15 -2.15
C LYS A 24 -14.56 8.81 -2.84
N GLU A 25 -13.54 8.00 -3.11
CA GLU A 25 -13.71 6.64 -3.64
C GLU A 25 -14.50 5.74 -2.69
N PHE A 26 -14.48 6.02 -1.38
CA PHE A 26 -15.19 5.26 -0.35
C PHE A 26 -16.63 5.75 -0.13
N SER A 27 -17.05 6.81 -0.82
CA SER A 27 -18.44 7.30 -0.90
C SER A 27 -19.05 7.09 -2.28
N SER A 28 -18.50 6.17 -3.08
CA SER A 28 -19.05 5.82 -4.40
C SER A 28 -20.24 4.89 -4.24
N ILE A 29 -21.26 5.05 -5.09
CA ILE A 29 -22.43 4.16 -5.15
C ILE A 29 -22.04 2.68 -5.33
N TYR A 30 -20.95 2.40 -6.07
CA TYR A 30 -20.45 1.03 -6.26
C TYR A 30 -19.84 0.47 -4.98
N PHE A 31 -19.19 1.32 -4.18
CA PHE A 31 -18.59 0.94 -2.91
C PHE A 31 -19.67 0.65 -1.88
N GLU A 32 -20.60 1.57 -1.70
CA GLU A 32 -21.69 1.45 -0.75
C GLU A 32 -22.61 0.27 -1.06
N ARG A 33 -22.99 0.07 -2.34
CA ARG A 33 -23.81 -1.08 -2.74
C ARG A 33 -23.11 -2.41 -2.47
N LEU A 34 -21.80 -2.50 -2.71
CA LEU A 34 -21.06 -3.73 -2.42
C LEU A 34 -21.06 -4.01 -0.92
N LEU A 35 -20.81 -3.02 -0.08
CA LEU A 35 -20.84 -3.21 1.37
C LEU A 35 -22.22 -3.59 1.89
N ALA A 36 -23.28 -2.95 1.38
CA ALA A 36 -24.65 -3.27 1.74
C ALA A 36 -25.04 -4.70 1.36
N MET A 37 -24.66 -5.16 0.16
CA MET A 37 -24.95 -6.51 -0.32
C MET A 37 -24.35 -7.61 0.57
N TYR A 38 -23.21 -7.35 1.19
CA TYR A 38 -22.52 -8.29 2.07
C TYR A 38 -22.67 -7.94 3.55
N GLU A 39 -23.59 -7.03 3.90
CA GLU A 39 -23.85 -6.58 5.28
C GLU A 39 -22.57 -6.12 6.01
N CYS A 40 -21.62 -5.54 5.28
CA CYS A 40 -20.36 -5.11 5.83
C CYS A 40 -20.47 -3.71 6.45
N THR A 41 -20.07 -3.60 7.71
CA THR A 41 -20.01 -2.33 8.42
C THR A 41 -18.85 -1.48 7.88
N SER A 42 -19.15 -0.29 7.36
CA SER A 42 -18.12 0.70 7.01
C SER A 42 -17.89 1.68 8.17
N LYS A 43 -16.63 1.96 8.49
CA LYS A 43 -16.24 3.00 9.45
C LYS A 43 -15.26 3.96 8.79
N THR A 44 -15.63 5.23 8.68
CA THR A 44 -14.72 6.26 8.20
C THR A 44 -13.85 6.75 9.34
N ARG A 45 -12.53 6.82 9.12
CA ARG A 45 -11.61 7.39 10.11
C ARG A 45 -11.94 8.88 10.34
N PRO A 46 -12.19 9.32 11.58
CA PRO A 46 -12.41 10.74 11.86
C PRO A 46 -11.12 11.53 11.55
N GLY A 47 -11.27 12.61 10.79
CA GLY A 47 -10.17 13.53 10.48
C GLY A 47 -9.52 14.03 11.78
N GLY A 48 -8.21 13.86 11.91
CA GLY A 48 -7.45 14.38 13.05
C GLY A 48 -7.30 13.45 14.27
N LYS A 49 -7.73 12.17 14.23
CA LYS A 49 -7.34 11.19 15.27
C LYS A 49 -6.11 10.36 14.82
N PRO A 50 -4.87 10.73 15.21
CA PRO A 50 -3.63 10.08 14.76
C PRO A 50 -3.54 8.59 15.13
N ARG A 51 -4.26 8.15 16.16
CA ARG A 51 -4.20 6.77 16.68
C ARG A 51 -4.69 5.68 15.71
N PHE A 52 -5.58 5.99 14.75
CA PHE A 52 -6.15 4.97 13.85
C PHE A 52 -5.30 4.69 12.60
N GLY A 53 -4.44 5.61 12.20
CA GLY A 53 -3.59 5.48 11.01
C GLY A 53 -2.17 5.08 11.34
N SER A 54 -1.73 5.22 12.60
CA SER A 54 -0.36 4.97 13.02
C SER A 54 0.16 3.56 12.67
N VAL A 55 -0.72 2.55 12.63
CA VAL A 55 -0.34 1.19 12.23
C VAL A 55 -0.05 1.11 10.73
N CYS A 56 -0.95 1.63 9.89
CA CYS A 56 -0.75 1.66 8.44
C CYS A 56 0.40 2.59 8.07
N GLU A 57 0.45 3.79 8.64
CA GLU A 57 1.52 4.78 8.45
C GLU A 57 2.89 4.20 8.85
N ARG A 58 2.98 3.49 9.98
CA ARG A 58 4.21 2.78 10.38
C ARG A 58 4.55 1.66 9.41
N LEU A 59 3.60 0.81 9.04
CA LEU A 59 3.83 -0.30 8.10
C LEU A 59 4.35 0.23 6.75
N PHE A 60 3.71 1.27 6.20
CA PHE A 60 4.14 1.92 4.96
C PHE A 60 5.48 2.62 5.12
N GLY A 61 5.70 3.31 6.24
CA GLY A 61 6.97 3.96 6.55
C GLY A 61 8.11 2.94 6.56
N THR A 62 7.97 1.87 7.34
CA THR A 62 8.97 0.81 7.46
C THR A 62 9.19 0.08 6.13
N ALA A 63 8.13 -0.28 5.39
CA ALA A 63 8.28 -0.91 4.07
C ALA A 63 9.00 0.00 3.07
N ASN A 64 8.75 1.31 3.11
CA ASN A 64 9.48 2.24 2.26
C ASN A 64 10.96 2.33 2.65
N THR A 65 11.27 2.52 3.94
CA THR A 65 12.64 2.74 4.40
C THR A 65 13.50 1.48 4.37
N MET A 66 12.94 0.32 4.72
CA MET A 66 13.69 -0.94 4.80
C MET A 66 13.80 -1.65 3.46
N PHE A 67 12.81 -1.46 2.57
CA PHE A 67 12.78 -2.18 1.29
C PHE A 67 12.85 -1.25 0.09
N ILE A 68 11.84 -0.41 -0.17
CA ILE A 68 11.76 0.40 -1.41
C ILE A 68 12.98 1.30 -1.61
N HIS A 69 13.45 1.93 -0.53
CA HIS A 69 14.59 2.84 -0.55
C HIS A 69 15.92 2.15 -0.84
N ASN A 70 16.00 0.83 -0.63
CA ASN A 70 17.20 0.02 -0.82
C ASN A 70 17.19 -0.72 -2.18
N LEU A 71 16.13 -0.58 -2.98
CA LEU A 71 16.07 -1.22 -4.30
C LEU A 71 17.04 -0.59 -5.29
N ALA A 72 17.67 -1.42 -6.12
CA ALA A 72 18.41 -0.96 -7.28
C ALA A 72 17.46 -0.16 -8.21
N GLY A 73 17.91 1.00 -8.67
CA GLY A 73 17.07 1.87 -9.52
C GLY A 73 16.02 2.68 -8.77
N ASN A 74 16.07 2.76 -7.43
CA ASN A 74 15.23 3.69 -6.69
C ASN A 74 15.55 5.15 -7.06
N THR A 75 14.55 6.02 -7.00
CA THR A 75 14.64 7.40 -7.50
C THR A 75 14.94 8.43 -6.43
N GLN A 76 15.35 8.04 -5.21
CA GLN A 76 15.58 9.02 -4.14
C GLN A 76 16.66 10.07 -4.50
N ILE A 77 17.71 9.63 -5.20
CA ILE A 77 18.80 10.51 -5.62
C ILE A 77 18.35 11.57 -6.64
N THR A 78 17.25 11.36 -7.36
CA THR A 78 16.76 12.35 -8.33
C THR A 78 16.18 13.60 -7.66
N LYS A 79 15.94 13.56 -6.34
CA LYS A 79 15.58 14.76 -5.56
C LYS A 79 16.70 15.81 -5.56
N ASN A 80 17.95 15.39 -5.70
CA ASN A 80 19.10 16.30 -5.85
C ASN A 80 19.86 15.93 -7.13
N SER A 81 19.29 16.34 -8.27
CA SER A 81 19.78 15.99 -9.61
C SER A 81 21.28 16.26 -9.85
N ARG A 82 21.86 17.23 -9.13
CA ARG A 82 23.30 17.57 -9.17
C ARG A 82 24.22 16.46 -8.67
N GLN A 83 23.71 15.52 -7.87
CA GLN A 83 24.46 14.38 -7.34
C GLN A 83 24.33 13.12 -8.20
N VAL A 84 23.49 13.16 -9.25
CA VAL A 84 23.27 12.00 -10.13
C VAL A 84 24.42 11.89 -11.12
N THR A 85 25.30 10.92 -10.89
CA THR A 85 26.32 10.53 -11.87
C THR A 85 25.81 9.37 -12.73
N THR A 86 26.52 9.09 -13.83
CA THR A 86 26.24 7.94 -14.70
C THR A 86 26.20 6.62 -13.92
N ALA A 87 27.05 6.45 -12.90
CA ALA A 87 27.14 5.22 -12.11
C ALA A 87 25.95 5.02 -11.17
N VAL A 88 25.34 6.10 -10.67
CA VAL A 88 24.23 6.05 -9.71
C VAL A 88 22.88 6.43 -10.32
N ASN A 89 22.81 6.56 -11.64
CA ASN A 89 21.59 6.96 -12.34
C ASN A 89 20.51 5.87 -12.22
N PRO A 90 19.35 6.15 -11.60
CA PRO A 90 18.30 5.16 -11.38
C PRO A 90 17.78 4.48 -12.66
N ARG A 91 17.77 5.21 -13.78
CA ARG A 91 17.31 4.67 -15.08
C ARG A 91 18.20 3.53 -15.58
N ARG A 92 19.48 3.52 -15.22
CA ARG A 92 20.43 2.45 -15.59
C ARG A 92 20.35 1.23 -14.67
N HIS A 93 19.68 1.37 -13.53
CA HIS A 93 19.50 0.33 -12.53
C HIS A 93 18.05 -0.12 -12.40
N ALA A 94 17.20 0.20 -13.39
CA ALA A 94 15.80 -0.19 -13.44
C ALA A 94 15.64 -1.66 -13.83
N VAL A 95 15.92 -2.55 -12.87
CA VAL A 95 15.97 -4.01 -13.07
C VAL A 95 14.69 -4.75 -12.62
N TRP A 96 13.78 -4.05 -11.95
CA TRP A 96 12.61 -4.67 -11.32
C TRP A 96 11.45 -4.80 -12.30
N THR A 97 11.00 -6.03 -12.53
CA THR A 97 9.69 -6.30 -13.14
C THR A 97 8.59 -6.10 -12.10
N LEU A 98 7.36 -5.78 -12.55
CA LEU A 98 6.22 -5.62 -11.64
C LEU A 98 5.97 -6.88 -10.80
N GLU A 99 6.14 -8.05 -11.41
CA GLU A 99 6.00 -9.35 -10.73
C GLU A 99 7.05 -9.53 -9.63
N SER A 100 8.34 -9.34 -9.94
CA SER A 100 9.40 -9.48 -8.94
C SER A 100 9.21 -8.51 -7.78
N LEU A 101 8.93 -7.23 -8.08
CA LEU A 101 8.67 -6.22 -7.06
C LEU A 101 7.51 -6.61 -6.16
N TYR A 102 6.42 -7.13 -6.73
CA TYR A 102 5.26 -7.59 -5.97
C TYR A 102 5.61 -8.74 -5.01
N GLN A 103 6.34 -9.75 -5.48
CA GLN A 103 6.73 -10.91 -4.66
C GLN A 103 7.59 -10.50 -3.47
N TYR A 104 8.63 -9.70 -3.71
CA TYR A 104 9.53 -9.25 -2.65
C TYR A 104 8.84 -8.29 -1.66
N LEU A 105 8.02 -7.36 -2.16
CA LEU A 105 7.25 -6.47 -1.28
C LEU A 105 6.25 -7.25 -0.43
N PHE A 106 5.58 -8.26 -1.01
CA PHE A 106 4.65 -9.11 -0.27
C PHE A 106 5.37 -9.88 0.84
N HIS A 107 6.55 -10.44 0.57
CA HIS A 107 7.38 -11.11 1.56
C HIS A 107 7.79 -10.15 2.69
N GLU A 108 8.28 -8.96 2.34
CA GLU A 108 8.70 -7.96 3.33
C GLU A 108 7.55 -7.54 4.25
N VAL A 109 6.39 -7.21 3.68
CA VAL A 109 5.21 -6.80 4.47
C VAL A 109 4.72 -7.91 5.39
N ARG A 110 4.95 -9.19 5.07
CA ARG A 110 4.65 -10.31 5.98
C ARG A 110 5.62 -10.37 7.15
N ASN A 111 6.91 -10.14 6.93
CA ASN A 111 7.91 -10.12 7.99
C ASN A 111 7.73 -8.95 8.96
N LEU A 112 7.17 -7.83 8.50
CA LEU A 112 6.85 -6.68 9.37
C LEU A 112 5.63 -6.91 10.27
N LYS A 113 4.85 -7.97 10.03
CA LYS A 113 3.65 -8.32 10.80
C LYS A 113 3.89 -9.40 11.86
N SER A 114 5.02 -10.13 11.79
CA SER A 114 5.49 -11.11 12.79
C SER A 114 6.33 -10.45 13.86
#